data_AF-A0A9D6NDH3-F1
#
_entry.id   AF-A0A9D6NDH3-F1
#
_cell.length_a   1.000
_cell.length_b   1.000
_cell.length_c   1.000
_cell.angle_alpha   90.00
_cell.angle_beta   90.00
_cell.angle_gamma   90.00
#
_symmetry.space_group_name_H-M   'P 1'
#
loop_
_entity.id
_entity.type
_entity.pdbx_description
1 polymer ?
#
loop_
_entity_poly.entity_id
_entity_poly.type
_entity_poly.pdbx_seq_one_letter_code
_entity_poly.pdbx_strand_id
1 'polypeptide(L)'
;MKWLTRIRQRALLDQSSDEEQRCQTLELEDAIAKLPRRLQQIAWMVSERWTEREMAAALGVSQKTANRLKHQALKLLARELVA
;
A
#
# COMPACT_ATOMS: atom_id res chain seq x y z
N MET A 1 -13.24 -0.72 5.13
CA MET A 1 -12.14 -0.47 6.09
C MET A 1 -11.75 -1.75 6.86
N LYS A 2 -11.80 -2.94 6.24
CA LYS A 2 -11.43 -4.22 6.89
C LYS A 2 -9.96 -4.65 6.65
N TRP A 3 -9.20 -3.87 5.87
CA TRP A 3 -7.83 -4.20 5.48
C TRP A 3 -6.79 -3.60 6.43
N LEU A 4 -7.04 -2.37 6.94
CA LEU A 4 -6.24 -1.75 8.00
C LEU A 4 -6.14 -2.64 9.25
N THR A 5 -7.21 -3.34 9.59
CA THR A 5 -7.24 -4.29 10.73
C THR A 5 -6.42 -5.56 10.49
N ARG A 6 -6.17 -5.97 9.24
CA ARG A 6 -5.38 -7.16 8.93
C ARG A 6 -3.87 -6.90 8.97
N ILE A 7 -3.43 -5.71 8.56
CA ILE A 7 -2.01 -5.34 8.59
C ILE A 7 -1.56 -5.20 10.06
N ARG A 8 -2.37 -4.53 10.89
CA ARG A 8 -2.14 -4.39 12.33
C ARG A 8 -2.05 -5.73 13.08
N GLN A 9 -2.80 -6.75 12.64
CA GLN A 9 -2.72 -8.09 13.24
C GLN A 9 -1.43 -8.84 12.88
N ARG A 10 -0.83 -8.55 11.72
CA ARG A 10 0.38 -9.23 11.24
C ARG A 10 1.67 -8.67 11.87
N ALA A 11 1.66 -7.40 12.28
CA ALA A 11 2.78 -6.74 12.96
C ALA A 11 2.93 -7.11 14.46
N LEU A 12 1.99 -7.86 15.04
CA LEU A 12 1.98 -8.20 16.47
C LEU A 12 2.70 -9.53 16.80
N LEU A 13 3.27 -10.23 15.81
CA LEU A 13 3.67 -11.63 15.94
C LEU A 13 5.19 -11.92 16.01
N ASP A 14 6.13 -10.96 15.96
CA ASP A 14 7.57 -11.26 15.77
C ASP A 14 8.57 -10.56 16.73
N GLN A 15 8.39 -10.76 18.04
CA GLN A 15 8.75 -9.88 19.17
C GLN A 15 10.23 -9.49 19.44
N SER A 16 11.20 -9.64 18.53
CA SER A 16 12.57 -9.13 18.80
C SER A 16 13.36 -8.60 17.61
N SER A 17 12.87 -8.77 16.38
CA SER A 17 13.24 -7.97 15.18
C SER A 17 12.23 -6.82 14.94
N ASP A 18 11.35 -6.64 15.92
CA ASP A 18 10.00 -6.15 15.74
C ASP A 18 9.90 -4.63 15.84
N GLU A 19 10.76 -3.93 16.58
CA GLU A 19 10.58 -2.48 16.76
C GLU A 19 10.90 -1.70 15.47
N GLU A 20 12.02 -1.96 14.82
CA GLU A 20 12.35 -1.30 13.54
C GLU A 20 11.36 -1.69 12.44
N GLN A 21 10.93 -2.96 12.39
CA GLN A 21 9.92 -3.42 11.44
C GLN A 21 8.54 -2.85 11.74
N ARG A 22 8.16 -2.71 13.01
CA ARG A 22 6.91 -2.06 13.43
C ARG A 22 6.97 -0.56 13.13
N CYS A 23 8.09 0.12 13.39
CA CYS A 23 8.28 1.52 13.03
C CYS A 23 8.19 1.72 11.52
N GLN A 24 8.89 0.91 10.72
CA GLN A 24 8.79 0.96 9.25
C GLN A 24 7.37 0.66 8.75
N THR A 25 6.66 -0.28 9.40
CA THR A 25 5.27 -0.61 9.05
C THR A 25 4.33 0.55 9.40
N LEU A 26 4.53 1.21 10.54
CA LEU A 26 3.74 2.37 10.97
C LEU A 26 3.99 3.58 10.06
N GLU A 27 5.24 3.85 9.69
CA GLU A 27 5.61 4.90 8.74
C GLU A 27 4.98 4.66 7.36
N LEU A 28 4.97 3.40 6.89
CA LEU A 28 4.29 2.99 5.68
C LEU A 28 2.77 3.18 5.76
N GLU A 29 2.15 2.82 6.89
CA GLU A 29 0.71 3.02 7.11
C GLU A 29 0.33 4.51 7.10
N ASP A 30 1.11 5.36 7.76
CA ASP A 30 0.91 6.81 7.78
C ASP A 30 1.13 7.43 6.39
N ALA A 31 2.19 7.01 5.68
CA ALA A 31 2.44 7.43 4.31
C ALA A 31 1.29 7.03 3.37
N ILE A 32 0.74 5.81 3.53
CA ILE A 32 -0.42 5.36 2.76
C ILE A 32 -1.66 6.20 3.14
N ALA A 33 -1.90 6.46 4.42
CA ALA A 33 -3.04 7.25 4.87
C ALA A 33 -3.10 8.66 4.26
N LYS A 34 -1.93 9.26 3.97
CA LYS A 34 -1.83 10.58 3.30
C LYS A 34 -2.14 10.56 1.80
N LEU A 35 -2.16 9.37 1.17
CA LEU A 35 -2.48 9.26 -0.26
C LEU A 35 -3.98 9.53 -0.52
N PRO A 36 -4.35 10.02 -1.71
CA PRO A 36 -5.74 10.04 -2.15
C PRO A 36 -6.37 8.64 -2.09
N ARG A 37 -7.64 8.53 -1.67
CA ARG A 37 -8.35 7.26 -1.41
C ARG A 37 -8.23 6.22 -2.53
N ARG A 38 -8.21 6.67 -3.78
CA ARG A 38 -8.05 5.80 -4.97
C ARG A 38 -6.63 5.23 -5.11
N LEU A 39 -5.62 5.97 -4.67
CA LEU A 39 -4.22 5.54 -4.67
C LEU A 39 -3.87 4.71 -3.43
N GLN A 40 -4.56 4.91 -2.30
CA GLN A 40 -4.47 4.01 -1.14
C GLN A 40 -4.85 2.57 -1.53
N GLN A 41 -5.96 2.42 -2.27
CA GLN A 41 -6.41 1.12 -2.75
C GLN A 41 -5.39 0.47 -3.71
N ILE A 42 -4.77 1.25 -4.60
CA ILE A 42 -3.70 0.77 -5.48
C ILE A 42 -2.47 0.34 -4.67
N ALA A 43 -2.03 1.16 -3.71
CA ALA A 43 -0.88 0.84 -2.87
C ALA A 43 -1.11 -0.47 -2.09
N TRP A 44 -2.33 -0.67 -1.57
CA TRP A 44 -2.72 -1.92 -0.94
C TRP A 44 -2.71 -3.12 -1.91
N MET A 45 -3.26 -2.97 -3.12
CA MET A 45 -3.21 -4.03 -4.14
C MET A 45 -1.75 -4.40 -4.51
N VAL A 46 -0.85 -3.42 -4.56
CA VAL A 46 0.58 -3.64 -4.81
C VAL A 46 1.24 -4.39 -3.65
N SER A 47 0.91 -4.06 -2.38
CA SER A 47 1.44 -4.82 -1.23
C SER A 47 0.96 -6.27 -1.21
N GLU A 48 -0.25 -6.54 -1.73
CA GLU A 48 -0.81 -7.88 -1.91
C GLU A 48 -0.31 -8.57 -3.20
N ARG A 49 0.67 -7.96 -3.91
CA ARG A 49 1.32 -8.50 -5.13
C ARG A 49 0.38 -8.71 -6.31
N TRP A 50 -0.69 -7.93 -6.41
CA TRP A 50 -1.60 -7.99 -7.55
C TRP A 50 -0.88 -7.56 -8.84
N THR A 51 -1.16 -8.27 -9.94
CA THR A 51 -0.71 -7.90 -11.28
C THR A 51 -1.49 -6.69 -11.80
N GLU A 52 -0.92 -5.96 -12.77
CA GLU A 52 -1.61 -4.82 -13.40
C GLU A 52 -2.93 -5.25 -14.06
N ARG A 53 -3.02 -6.50 -14.52
CA ARG A 53 -4.22 -7.07 -15.12
C ARG A 53 -5.32 -7.32 -14.08
N GLU A 54 -4.97 -7.88 -12.92
CA GLU A 54 -5.92 -8.08 -11.82
C GLU A 54 -6.40 -6.75 -11.23
N MET A 55 -5.48 -5.79 -11.06
CA MET A 55 -5.82 -4.43 -10.64
C MET A 55 -6.77 -3.75 -11.64
N ALA A 56 -6.49 -3.87 -12.94
CA ALA A 56 -7.35 -3.34 -13.99
C ALA A 56 -8.76 -3.93 -13.94
N ALA A 57 -8.85 -5.25 -13.78
CA ALA A 57 -10.13 -5.95 -13.66
C ALA A 57 -10.92 -5.51 -12.42
N ALA A 58 -10.28 -5.46 -11.24
CA ALA A 58 -10.94 -5.07 -10.00
C ALA A 58 -11.35 -3.59 -9.94
N LEU A 59 -10.63 -2.72 -10.65
CA LEU A 59 -10.91 -1.28 -10.70
C LEU A 59 -11.81 -0.88 -11.89
N GLY A 60 -12.13 -1.81 -12.79
CA GLY A 60 -12.92 -1.54 -14.00
C GLY A 60 -12.23 -0.56 -14.96
N VAL A 61 -10.90 -0.60 -15.04
CA VAL A 61 -10.10 0.31 -15.90
C VAL A 61 -9.23 -0.49 -16.87
N SER A 62 -8.64 0.19 -17.86
CA SER A 62 -7.66 -0.45 -18.74
C SER A 62 -6.36 -0.77 -18.00
N GLN A 63 -5.63 -1.80 -18.46
CA GLN A 63 -4.33 -2.18 -17.90
C GLN A 63 -3.32 -1.03 -17.94
N LYS A 64 -3.35 -0.21 -19.01
CA LYS A 64 -2.51 1.01 -19.12
C LYS A 64 -2.83 2.01 -18.01
N THR A 65 -4.11 2.20 -17.70
CA THR A 65 -4.54 3.09 -16.61
C THR A 65 -4.17 2.52 -15.24
N ALA A 66 -4.35 1.23 -15.01
CA ALA A 66 -3.92 0.57 -13.77
C ALA A 66 -2.40 0.70 -13.55
N ASN A 67 -1.60 0.51 -14.60
CA ASN A 67 -0.16 0.70 -14.56
C ASN A 67 0.22 2.16 -14.22
N ARG A 68 -0.42 3.15 -14.85
CA ARG A 68 -0.21 4.57 -14.53
C ARG A 68 -0.55 4.88 -13.06
N LEU A 69 -1.66 4.35 -12.56
CA LEU A 69 -2.08 4.53 -11.16
C LEU A 69 -1.09 3.86 -10.19
N LYS A 70 -0.58 2.67 -10.51
CA LYS A 70 0.48 1.99 -9.75
C LYS A 70 1.73 2.86 -9.62
N HIS A 71 2.25 3.37 -10.74
CA HIS A 71 3.41 4.26 -10.71
C HIS A 71 3.15 5.56 -9.92
N GLN A 72 1.96 6.15 -10.06
CA GLN A 72 1.59 7.35 -9.30
C GLN A 72 1.51 7.08 -7.80
N ALA A 73 0.89 5.97 -7.38
CA ALA A 73 0.81 5.57 -5.99
C ALA A 73 2.21 5.35 -5.39
N LEU A 74 3.07 4.57 -6.07
CA LEU A 74 4.44 4.33 -5.63
C LEU A 74 5.28 5.61 -5.56
N LYS A 75 5.14 6.51 -6.54
CA LYS A 75 5.88 7.78 -6.55
C LYS A 75 5.47 8.70 -5.40
N LEU A 76 4.19 8.78 -5.08
CA LEU A 76 3.73 9.58 -3.95
C LEU A 76 4.12 8.94 -2.61
N LEU A 77 4.01 7.62 -2.51
CA LEU A 77 4.40 6.89 -1.31
C LEU A 77 5.90 7.02 -1.04
N ALA A 78 6.74 6.97 -2.07
CA ALA A 78 8.17 7.24 -1.96
C ALA A 78 8.49 8.69 -1.54
N ARG A 79 7.65 9.67 -1.90
CA ARG A 79 7.83 11.06 -1.43
C ARG A 79 7.49 11.19 0.05
N GLU A 80 6.44 10.52 0.50
CA GLU A 80 6.00 10.56 1.91
C GLU A 80 6.94 9.79 2.85
N LEU A 81 7.64 8.76 2.38
CA LEU A 81 8.61 8.00 3.17
C LEU A 81 10.00 8.65 3.27
N VAL A 82 10.32 9.57 2.36
CA VAL A 82 11.62 10.27 2.32
C VAL A 82 11.54 11.66 2.98
N ALA A 83 10.33 12.13 3.28
CA ALA A 83 10.05 13.43 3.89
C ALA A 83 9.87 13.30 5.41
#